data_AF-A0A0P4W5B3-F1
#
_entry.id   AF-A0A0P4W5B3-F1
#
_cell.length_a   1.000
_cell.length_b   1.000
_cell.length_c   1.000
_cell.angle_alpha   90.00
_cell.angle_beta   90.00
_cell.angle_gamma   90.00
#
_symmetry.space_group_name_H-M   'P 1'
#
loop_
_entity.id
_entity.type
_entity.pdbx_description
1 polymer ?
#
loop_
_entity_poly.entity_id
_entity_poly.type
_entity_poly.pdbx_seq_one_letter_code
_entity_poly.pdbx_strand_id
1 'polypeptide(L)'
;MGFTPFTLGNDYGILSSRVLGIDRNFYRQYFRGLGGVEGFSLGPILSRPKSRGNVTLVTSNPFHAPRISLNYFSHPDDIVTFIRGMKFAFEIASTPALRDDFGARFYDKVLPGCEAFVPLSDAYLECYARTLTGTIYHPSGTCKMGPASDPFSVVDHRLK
;
A
#
# COMPACT_ATOMS: atom_id res chain seq x y z
N MET A 1 7.48 -0.71 9.21
CA MET A 1 7.35 -1.88 8.32
C MET A 1 6.38 -2.84 8.97
N GLY A 2 5.45 -3.42 8.21
CA GLY A 2 4.54 -4.46 8.69
C GLY A 2 5.07 -5.84 8.31
N PHE A 3 5.07 -6.76 9.26
CA PHE A 3 5.26 -8.19 9.01
C PHE A 3 3.88 -8.86 9.10
N THR A 4 3.51 -9.63 8.09
CA THR A 4 2.27 -10.42 8.13
C THR A 4 2.57 -11.87 7.76
N PRO A 5 2.20 -12.86 8.59
CA PRO A 5 2.37 -14.29 8.30
C PRO A 5 1.30 -14.79 7.29
N PHE A 6 0.96 -13.93 6.33
CA PHE A 6 -0.06 -14.12 5.33
C PHE A 6 0.53 -13.70 3.99
N THR A 7 0.34 -14.53 2.96
CA THR A 7 0.55 -14.15 1.56
C THR A 7 -0.80 -14.00 0.88
N LEU A 8 -0.85 -13.29 -0.24
CA LEU A 8 -2.07 -13.18 -1.05
C LEU A 8 -2.54 -14.52 -1.64
N GLY A 9 -1.78 -15.60 -1.49
CA GLY A 9 -2.18 -16.95 -1.88
C GLY A 9 -2.93 -17.75 -0.82
N ASN A 10 -2.87 -17.36 0.46
CA ASN A 10 -3.36 -18.19 1.58
C ASN A 10 -4.85 -18.53 1.51
N ASP A 11 -5.67 -17.70 0.88
CA ASP A 11 -7.12 -17.90 0.75
C ASP A 11 -7.57 -18.13 -0.69
N TYR A 12 -6.64 -18.44 -1.59
CA TYR A 12 -6.90 -18.63 -3.03
C TYR A 12 -7.62 -17.43 -3.70
N GLY A 13 -7.53 -16.23 -3.09
CA GLY A 13 -8.12 -15.00 -3.60
C GLY A 13 -9.58 -14.82 -3.24
N ILE A 14 -10.13 -15.63 -2.35
CA ILE A 14 -11.56 -15.60 -1.96
C ILE A 14 -11.89 -14.33 -1.18
N LEU A 15 -11.09 -13.95 -0.19
CA LEU A 15 -11.33 -12.78 0.67
C LEU A 15 -10.36 -11.65 0.34
N SER A 16 -9.08 -11.97 0.19
CA SER A 16 -7.98 -11.01 0.21
C SER A 16 -7.95 -10.14 -1.03
N SER A 17 -8.34 -10.70 -2.18
CA SER A 17 -8.52 -9.91 -3.41
C SER A 17 -9.57 -8.82 -3.20
N ARG A 18 -10.72 -9.16 -2.59
CA ARG A 18 -11.82 -8.22 -2.35
C ARG A 18 -11.49 -7.20 -1.28
N VAL A 19 -10.90 -7.63 -0.17
CA VAL A 19 -10.54 -6.74 0.95
C VAL A 19 -9.50 -5.71 0.53
N LEU A 20 -8.52 -6.10 -0.30
CA LEU A 20 -7.46 -5.21 -0.76
C LEU A 20 -7.78 -4.48 -2.07
N GLY A 21 -9.00 -4.66 -2.61
CA GLY A 21 -9.41 -4.02 -3.86
C GLY A 21 -8.63 -4.49 -5.10
N ILE A 22 -8.04 -5.70 -5.05
CA ILE A 22 -7.31 -6.28 -6.17
C ILE A 22 -8.33 -6.88 -7.15
N ASP A 23 -8.24 -6.47 -8.41
CA ASP A 23 -9.06 -7.03 -9.49
C ASP A 23 -8.91 -8.56 -9.60
N ARG A 24 -10.01 -9.27 -9.89
CA ARG A 24 -10.01 -10.74 -9.93
C ARG A 24 -9.18 -11.29 -11.07
N ASN A 25 -9.14 -10.64 -12.23
CA ASN A 25 -8.32 -11.10 -13.35
C ASN A 25 -6.84 -10.86 -13.04
N PHE A 26 -6.52 -9.69 -12.49
CA PHE A 26 -5.19 -9.39 -11.98
C PHE A 26 -4.73 -10.42 -10.95
N TYR A 27 -5.57 -10.76 -9.97
CA TYR A 27 -5.29 -11.80 -8.98
C TYR A 27 -4.98 -13.15 -9.65
N ARG A 28 -5.81 -13.59 -10.60
CA ARG A 28 -5.60 -14.86 -11.29
C ARG A 28 -4.30 -14.87 -12.11
N GLN A 29 -3.98 -13.75 -12.73
CA GLN A 29 -2.77 -13.58 -13.52
C GLN A 29 -1.53 -13.59 -12.62
N TYR A 30 -1.55 -12.86 -11.51
CA TYR A 30 -0.34 -12.60 -10.73
C TYR A 30 -0.24 -13.40 -9.44
N PHE A 31 -1.30 -13.63 -8.67
CA PHE A 31 -1.20 -14.27 -7.34
C PHE A 31 -1.66 -15.74 -7.29
N ARG A 32 -2.36 -16.26 -8.32
CA ARG A 32 -2.89 -17.64 -8.33
C ARG A 32 -1.85 -18.72 -8.02
N GLY A 33 -0.60 -18.53 -8.45
CA GLY A 33 0.48 -19.49 -8.22
C GLY A 33 0.89 -19.62 -6.74
N LEU A 34 0.53 -18.66 -5.90
CA LEU A 34 0.77 -18.71 -4.46
C LEU A 34 -0.33 -19.47 -3.70
N GLY A 35 -1.37 -19.96 -4.38
CA GLY A 35 -2.48 -20.68 -3.75
C GLY A 35 -1.99 -21.90 -2.96
N GLY A 36 -2.21 -21.89 -1.64
CA GLY A 36 -1.77 -22.96 -0.73
C GLY A 36 -0.26 -23.00 -0.44
N VAL A 37 0.50 -22.00 -0.89
CA VAL A 37 1.93 -21.86 -0.57
C VAL A 37 2.08 -21.11 0.75
N GLU A 38 2.79 -21.70 1.69
CA GLU A 38 3.13 -21.07 2.96
C GLU A 38 4.16 -19.95 2.75
N GLY A 39 3.95 -18.81 3.41
CA GLY A 39 4.87 -17.70 3.33
C GLY A 39 4.44 -16.52 4.18
N PHE A 40 5.19 -15.43 4.06
CA PHE A 40 4.93 -14.18 4.75
C PHE A 40 5.10 -13.01 3.79
N SER A 41 4.55 -11.86 4.15
CA SER A 41 4.72 -10.61 3.42
C SER A 41 5.40 -9.56 4.28
N LEU A 42 6.31 -8.80 3.67
CA LEU A 42 6.95 -7.63 4.26
C LEU A 42 6.50 -6.39 3.50
N GLY A 43 5.70 -5.55 4.15
CA GLY A 43 5.18 -4.32 3.57
C GLY A 43 5.80 -3.08 4.22
N PRO A 44 6.48 -2.18 3.48
CA PRO A 44 6.81 -0.87 4.02
C PRO A 44 5.53 -0.08 4.29
N ILE A 45 5.53 0.69 5.39
CA ILE A 45 4.44 1.59 5.77
C ILE A 45 5.02 2.99 5.79
N LEU A 46 4.46 3.89 4.99
CA LEU A 46 4.85 5.29 5.00
C LEU A 46 4.15 6.01 6.15
N SER A 47 4.83 6.16 7.28
CA SER A 47 4.21 6.69 8.52
C SER A 47 4.00 8.20 8.54
N ARG A 48 4.73 8.96 7.71
CA ARG A 48 4.63 10.42 7.64
C ARG A 48 4.55 10.87 6.17
N PRO A 49 3.49 10.50 5.44
CA PRO A 49 3.35 10.88 4.04
C PRO A 49 3.23 12.39 3.90
N LYS A 50 3.81 12.95 2.84
CA LYS A 50 3.64 14.35 2.44
C LYS A 50 2.43 14.54 1.52
N SER A 51 2.05 13.52 0.76
CA SER A 51 0.85 13.48 -0.06
C SER A 51 -0.40 13.75 0.80
N ARG A 52 -1.40 14.44 0.22
CA ARG A 52 -2.67 14.75 0.88
C ARG A 52 -3.84 14.39 -0.04
N GLY A 53 -4.82 13.71 0.55
CA GLY A 53 -6.08 13.37 -0.09
C GLY A 53 -7.21 14.33 0.30
N ASN A 54 -8.40 14.08 -0.21
CA ASN A 54 -9.62 14.78 0.17
C ASN A 54 -10.84 13.83 0.18
N VAL A 55 -11.88 14.27 0.90
CA VAL A 55 -13.21 13.65 0.90
C VAL A 55 -14.20 14.74 0.53
N THR A 56 -14.97 14.52 -0.53
CA THR A 56 -15.91 15.53 -1.06
C THR A 56 -17.29 14.93 -1.28
N LEU A 57 -18.32 15.74 -1.07
CA LEU A 57 -19.69 15.37 -1.44
C LEU A 57 -19.81 15.31 -2.96
N VAL A 58 -20.53 14.31 -3.45
CA VAL A 58 -20.85 14.16 -4.90
C VAL A 58 -22.21 14.78 -5.21
N THR A 59 -23.13 14.75 -4.24
CA THR A 59 -24.50 15.26 -4.36
C THR A 59 -24.94 15.86 -3.03
N SER A 60 -26.08 16.56 -3.02
CA SER A 60 -26.73 17.04 -1.79
C SER A 60 -27.44 15.95 -0.98
N ASN A 61 -27.61 14.74 -1.52
CA ASN A 61 -28.23 13.63 -0.79
C ASN A 61 -27.23 13.03 0.22
N PRO A 62 -27.51 13.06 1.54
CA PRO A 62 -26.61 12.54 2.56
C PRO A 62 -26.46 11.00 2.54
N PHE A 63 -27.35 10.28 1.84
CA PHE A 63 -27.27 8.82 1.71
C PHE A 63 -26.35 8.36 0.56
N HIS A 64 -25.87 9.29 -0.27
CA HIS A 64 -24.91 8.96 -1.32
C HIS A 64 -23.49 8.92 -0.74
N ALA A 65 -22.73 7.90 -1.12
CA ALA A 65 -21.33 7.77 -0.71
C ALA A 65 -20.51 9.00 -1.15
N PRO A 66 -19.60 9.51 -0.30
CA PRO A 66 -18.72 10.60 -0.69
C PRO A 66 -17.68 10.12 -1.70
N ARG A 67 -17.10 11.05 -2.44
CA ARG A 67 -15.92 10.80 -3.27
C ARG A 67 -14.68 10.94 -2.39
N ILE A 68 -13.87 9.89 -2.36
CA ILE A 68 -12.61 9.84 -1.63
C ILE A 68 -11.47 9.80 -2.65
N SER A 69 -10.57 10.78 -2.58
CA SER A 69 -9.35 10.84 -3.39
C SER A 69 -8.15 10.78 -2.46
N LEU A 70 -7.46 9.63 -2.42
CA LEU A 70 -6.35 9.40 -1.50
C LEU A 70 -5.04 10.06 -1.94
N ASN A 71 -4.85 10.23 -3.25
CA ASN A 71 -3.68 10.86 -3.87
C ASN A 71 -2.35 10.27 -3.37
N TYR A 72 -2.28 8.94 -3.20
CA TYR A 72 -1.03 8.28 -2.84
C TYR A 72 0.09 8.64 -3.81
N PHE A 73 1.27 8.91 -3.26
CA PHE A 73 2.47 9.26 -4.03
C PHE A 73 2.31 10.48 -4.95
N SER A 74 1.41 11.41 -4.61
CA SER A 74 1.30 12.70 -5.30
C SER A 74 2.48 13.62 -4.99
N HIS A 75 3.06 13.51 -3.79
CA HIS A 75 4.33 14.15 -3.46
C HIS A 75 5.51 13.23 -3.83
N PRO A 76 6.53 13.72 -4.57
CA PRO A 76 7.64 12.87 -5.05
C PRO A 76 8.45 12.20 -3.93
N ASP A 77 8.66 12.89 -2.81
CA ASP A 77 9.38 12.31 -1.66
C ASP A 77 8.74 11.03 -1.10
N ASP A 78 7.41 10.87 -1.24
CA ASP A 78 6.71 9.71 -0.70
C ASP A 78 7.11 8.45 -1.46
N ILE A 79 7.13 8.50 -2.80
CA ILE A 79 7.50 7.33 -3.61
C ILE A 79 8.99 7.01 -3.44
N VAL A 80 9.86 8.02 -3.37
CA VAL A 80 11.30 7.83 -3.13
C VAL A 80 11.56 7.20 -1.76
N THR A 81 10.81 7.60 -0.73
CA THR A 81 10.91 7.01 0.61
C THR A 81 10.35 5.59 0.64
N PHE A 82 9.25 5.35 -0.08
CA PHE A 82 8.62 4.03 -0.13
C PHE A 82 9.51 2.99 -0.83
N ILE A 83 10.15 3.36 -1.96
CA ILE A 83 11.11 2.50 -2.68
C ILE A 83 12.28 2.12 -1.77
N ARG A 84 12.83 3.07 -1.00
CA ARG A 84 13.88 2.76 0.01
C ARG A 84 13.38 1.75 1.04
N GLY A 85 12.15 1.89 1.50
CA GLY A 85 11.51 0.91 2.40
C GLY A 85 11.32 -0.47 1.78
N MET A 86 10.98 -0.55 0.49
CA MET A 86 10.88 -1.81 -0.24
C MET A 86 12.24 -2.50 -0.34
N LYS A 87 13.30 -1.77 -0.72
CA LYS A 87 14.67 -2.32 -0.77
C LYS A 87 15.12 -2.86 0.58
N PHE A 88 14.83 -2.13 1.66
CA PHE A 88 15.11 -2.60 3.01
C PHE A 88 14.34 -3.89 3.36
N ALA A 89 13.11 -4.05 2.88
CA ALA A 89 12.37 -5.31 3.05
C ALA A 89 13.05 -6.48 2.32
N PHE A 90 13.59 -6.24 1.12
CA PHE A 90 14.39 -7.23 0.39
C PHE A 90 15.67 -7.60 1.15
N GLU A 91 16.36 -6.62 1.74
CA GLU A 91 17.55 -6.89 2.57
C GLU A 91 17.22 -7.77 3.77
N ILE A 92 16.13 -7.47 4.50
CA ILE A 92 15.65 -8.30 5.62
C ILE A 92 15.36 -9.73 5.14
N ALA A 93 14.56 -9.88 4.09
CA ALA A 93 14.19 -11.19 3.54
C ALA A 93 15.39 -11.98 2.98
N SER A 94 16.50 -11.31 2.69
CA SER A 94 17.75 -11.93 2.21
C SER A 94 18.71 -12.34 3.33
N THR A 95 18.37 -12.08 4.59
CA THR A 95 19.19 -12.50 5.74
C THR A 95 19.34 -14.03 5.80
N PRO A 96 20.47 -14.57 6.30
CA PRO A 96 20.68 -16.02 6.41
C PRO A 96 19.58 -16.72 7.21
N ALA A 97 19.10 -16.10 8.29
CA ALA A 97 18.00 -16.65 9.07
C ALA A 97 16.77 -16.92 8.18
N LEU A 98 16.31 -15.92 7.43
CA LEU A 98 15.13 -16.11 6.57
C LEU A 98 15.40 -17.00 5.37
N ARG A 99 16.56 -16.85 4.70
CA ARG A 99 16.86 -17.58 3.46
C ARG A 99 17.27 -19.03 3.69
N ASP A 100 18.14 -19.27 4.67
CA ASP A 100 18.81 -20.55 4.88
C ASP A 100 18.09 -21.38 5.96
N ASP A 101 17.74 -20.77 7.10
CA ASP A 101 17.08 -21.50 8.20
C ASP A 101 15.57 -21.69 7.95
N PHE A 102 14.90 -20.64 7.47
CA PHE A 102 13.45 -20.68 7.14
C PHE A 102 13.16 -21.03 5.67
N GLY A 103 14.18 -21.16 4.82
CA GLY A 103 14.00 -21.51 3.41
C GLY A 103 13.19 -20.47 2.60
N ALA A 104 13.08 -19.22 3.06
CA ALA A 104 12.26 -18.20 2.41
C ALA A 104 12.77 -17.92 0.99
N ARG A 105 11.83 -17.80 0.05
CA ARG A 105 12.11 -17.46 -1.35
C ARG A 105 11.24 -16.28 -1.77
N PHE A 106 11.82 -15.40 -2.58
CA PHE A 106 11.08 -14.29 -3.16
C PHE A 106 10.05 -14.78 -4.16
N TYR A 107 8.93 -14.08 -4.23
CA TYR A 107 8.02 -14.23 -5.35
C TYR A 107 8.61 -13.49 -6.55
N ASP A 108 9.16 -14.25 -7.50
CA ASP A 108 9.99 -13.78 -8.61
C ASP A 108 9.21 -13.46 -9.89
N LYS A 109 7.87 -13.60 -9.85
CA LYS A 109 7.03 -13.23 -10.98
C LYS A 109 7.08 -11.73 -11.23
N VAL A 110 7.30 -11.33 -12.48
CA VAL A 110 7.22 -9.93 -12.90
C VAL A 110 5.79 -9.44 -12.77
N LEU A 111 5.60 -8.28 -12.16
CA LEU A 111 4.29 -7.67 -11.98
C LEU A 111 3.68 -7.27 -13.34
N PRO A 112 2.44 -7.66 -13.65
CA PRO A 112 1.76 -7.23 -14.87
C PRO A 112 1.69 -5.70 -14.97
N GLY A 113 2.11 -5.15 -16.11
CA GLY A 113 2.22 -3.72 -16.35
C GLY A 113 3.59 -3.11 -16.03
N CYS A 114 4.52 -3.89 -15.45
CA CYS A 114 5.88 -3.46 -15.12
C CYS A 114 6.96 -4.21 -15.91
N GLU A 115 6.61 -4.92 -16.97
CA GLU A 115 7.50 -5.78 -17.75
C GLU A 115 8.63 -5.03 -18.46
N ALA A 116 8.44 -3.73 -18.71
CA ALA A 116 9.44 -2.88 -19.35
C ALA A 116 10.64 -2.53 -18.43
N PHE A 117 10.55 -2.79 -17.13
CA PHE A 117 11.56 -2.40 -16.16
C PHE A 117 12.35 -3.61 -15.67
N VAL A 118 13.66 -3.41 -15.44
CA VAL A 118 14.53 -4.44 -14.85
C VAL A 118 14.03 -4.78 -13.44
N PRO A 119 13.80 -6.06 -13.09
CA PRO A 119 13.35 -6.45 -11.76
C PRO A 119 14.22 -5.84 -10.66
N LEU A 120 13.58 -5.36 -9.59
CA LEU A 120 14.21 -4.70 -8.43
C LEU A 120 14.95 -3.37 -8.70
N SER A 121 14.95 -2.86 -9.95
CA SER A 121 15.38 -1.49 -10.22
C SER A 121 14.43 -0.45 -9.60
N ASP A 122 14.89 0.79 -9.42
CA ASP A 122 14.04 1.86 -8.88
C ASP A 122 12.78 2.09 -9.72
N ALA A 123 12.91 2.03 -11.04
CA ALA A 123 11.78 2.16 -11.96
C ALA A 123 10.78 1.00 -11.82
N TYR A 124 11.26 -0.23 -11.66
CA TYR A 124 10.41 -1.38 -11.39
C TYR A 124 9.70 -1.25 -10.05
N LEU A 125 10.42 -0.86 -9.00
CA LEU A 125 9.86 -0.69 -7.65
C LEU A 125 8.85 0.46 -7.59
N GLU A 126 9.06 1.55 -8.34
CA GLU A 126 8.04 2.60 -8.50
C GLU A 126 6.79 2.06 -9.17
N CYS A 127 6.93 1.35 -10.29
CA CYS A 127 5.80 0.73 -11.00
C CYS A 127 5.04 -0.24 -10.08
N TYR A 128 5.78 -1.06 -9.33
CA TYR A 128 5.22 -1.99 -8.36
C TYR A 128 4.44 -1.26 -7.25
N ALA A 129 5.03 -0.22 -6.66
CA ALA A 129 4.40 0.56 -5.61
C ALA A 129 3.12 1.25 -6.12
N ARG A 130 3.13 1.85 -7.31
CA ARG A 130 1.94 2.50 -7.87
C ARG A 130 0.81 1.53 -8.23
N THR A 131 1.14 0.27 -8.49
CA THR A 131 0.17 -0.76 -8.87
C THR A 131 -0.45 -1.48 -7.67
N LEU A 132 0.35 -1.79 -6.64
CA LEU A 132 -0.08 -2.66 -5.53
C LEU A 132 -0.22 -1.96 -4.18
N THR A 133 0.08 -0.67 -4.06
CA THR A 133 -0.09 0.03 -2.78
C THR A 133 -1.57 0.18 -2.44
N GLY A 134 -1.90 -0.14 -1.18
CA GLY A 134 -3.20 0.09 -0.58
C GLY A 134 -3.11 0.82 0.75
N THR A 135 -4.26 0.98 1.39
CA THR A 135 -4.36 1.57 2.73
C THR A 135 -4.17 0.51 3.82
N ILE A 136 -3.59 0.92 4.95
CA ILE A 136 -3.67 0.17 6.21
C ILE A 136 -4.81 0.68 7.11
N TYR A 137 -5.76 1.43 6.53
CA TYR A 137 -7.00 1.88 7.16
C TYR A 137 -6.81 2.89 8.31
N HIS A 138 -5.82 3.78 8.21
CA HIS A 138 -5.60 4.90 9.15
C HIS A 138 -5.82 6.29 8.52
N PRO A 139 -6.98 6.59 7.90
CA PRO A 139 -7.25 7.94 7.42
C PRO A 139 -7.37 8.92 8.60
N SER A 140 -6.80 10.12 8.45
CA SER A 140 -6.88 11.18 9.46
C SER A 140 -6.74 12.57 8.81
N GLY A 141 -7.12 13.61 9.54
CA GLY A 141 -6.84 15.00 9.17
C GLY A 141 -7.88 15.69 8.26
N THR A 142 -9.01 15.05 7.94
CA THR A 142 -10.09 15.67 7.16
C THR A 142 -10.74 16.86 7.88
N CYS A 143 -10.82 16.82 9.21
CA CYS A 143 -11.21 17.94 10.07
C CYS A 143 -10.05 18.28 11.00
N LYS A 144 -8.99 18.92 10.48
CA LYS A 144 -7.78 19.17 11.27
C LYS A 144 -8.05 20.14 12.43
N MET A 145 -7.49 19.84 13.60
CA MET A 145 -7.43 20.77 14.72
C MET A 145 -6.32 21.80 14.48
N GLY A 146 -6.57 23.08 14.79
CA GLY A 146 -5.57 24.14 14.68
C GLY A 146 -5.93 25.40 15.47
N PRO A 147 -4.99 26.36 15.59
CA PRO A 147 -5.30 27.66 16.19
C PRO A 147 -6.24 28.47 15.29
N ALA A 148 -6.94 29.44 15.86
CA ALA A 148 -7.84 30.33 15.11
C ALA A 148 -7.14 31.12 13.99
N SER A 149 -5.82 31.26 14.06
CA SER A 149 -4.97 31.89 13.04
C SER A 149 -4.63 30.97 11.86
N ASP A 150 -4.91 29.66 11.95
CA ASP A 150 -4.65 28.71 10.86
C ASP A 150 -5.88 28.62 9.94
N PRO A 151 -5.83 29.18 8.72
CA PRO A 151 -6.98 29.27 7.82
C PRO A 151 -7.43 27.91 7.27
N PHE A 152 -6.64 26.85 7.48
CA PHE A 152 -6.98 25.51 7.05
C PHE A 152 -7.54 24.66 8.20
N SER A 153 -7.64 25.20 9.41
CA SER A 153 -8.21 24.48 10.57
C SER A 153 -9.72 24.32 10.41
N VAL A 154 -10.24 23.19 10.88
CA VAL A 154 -11.69 22.90 10.91
C VAL A 154 -12.23 22.99 12.33
N VAL A 155 -11.42 22.59 13.32
CA VAL A 155 -11.80 22.66 14.73
C VAL A 155 -10.72 23.33 15.59
N ASP A 156 -11.15 23.96 16.68
CA ASP A 156 -10.28 24.56 17.70
C ASP A 156 -9.72 23.50 18.68
N HIS A 157 -8.93 23.95 19.67
CA HIS A 157 -8.36 23.09 20.72
C HIS A 157 -9.40 22.41 21.64
N ARG A 158 -10.67 22.82 21.58
CA ARG A 158 -11.82 22.19 22.27
C ARG A 158 -12.66 21.35 21.30
N LEU A 159 -12.16 21.11 20.09
CA LEU A 159 -12.78 20.32 19.03
C LEU A 159 -14.10 20.93 18.50
N LYS A 160 -14.24 22.26 18.60
CA LYS A 160 -15.36 23.02 18.05
C LYS A 160 -15.04 23.63 16.70
#